data_AF-A0A1J1J7R2-F1
#
_entry.id   AF-A0A1J1J7R2-F1
#
_cell.length_a   1.000
_cell.length_b   1.000
_cell.length_c   1.000
_cell.angle_alpha   90.00
_cell.angle_beta   90.00
_cell.angle_gamma   90.00
#
_symmetry.space_group_name_H-M   'P 1'
#
loop_
_entity.id
_entity.type
_entity.pdbx_description
1 polymer ?
#
loop_
_entity_poly.entity_id
_entity_poly.type
_entity_poly.pdbx_seq_one_letter_code
_entity_poly.pdbx_strand_id
1 'polypeptide(L)'
;MKSLIILLFATVIASGDAAQKCQEVTDPCASVRADAAPIYENANNGLKDAEERCEAQLEAVEPRPASDGALNEELRTISQQCQADLSNSMQYAATNLGGLVGLDPPESYVGIFLQTEREGMSACLVETDSALLTSYQSIFLSLEAIAESKRL
;
A
#
# COMPACT_ATOMS: atom_id res chain seq x y z
N MET A 1 -8.86 -23.25 30.63
CA MET A 1 -9.62 -23.48 29.38
C MET A 1 -8.61 -23.90 28.32
N LYS A 2 -8.68 -25.13 27.81
CA LYS A 2 -7.71 -25.70 26.87
C LYS A 2 -8.09 -25.27 25.46
N SER A 3 -7.17 -24.60 24.75
CA SER A 3 -7.36 -24.10 23.39
C SER A 3 -7.38 -25.25 22.39
N LEU A 4 -8.41 -25.31 21.56
CA LEU A 4 -8.60 -26.31 20.50
C LEU A 4 -8.03 -25.74 19.20
N ILE A 5 -6.86 -26.24 18.80
CA ILE A 5 -6.26 -25.97 17.48
C ILE A 5 -6.93 -26.92 16.49
N ILE A 6 -7.69 -26.38 15.54
CA ILE A 6 -8.33 -27.14 14.47
C ILE A 6 -7.33 -27.22 13.30
N LEU A 7 -6.74 -28.40 13.11
CA LEU A 7 -5.87 -28.73 11.98
C LEU A 7 -6.74 -29.09 10.77
N LEU A 8 -6.72 -28.24 9.74
CA LEU A 8 -7.38 -28.52 8.46
C LEU A 8 -6.44 -29.37 7.59
N PHE A 9 -6.71 -30.68 7.55
CA PHE A 9 -6.03 -31.60 6.65
C PHE A 9 -6.80 -31.68 5.33
N ALA A 10 -6.20 -31.20 4.24
CA ALA A 10 -6.70 -31.49 2.90
C ALA A 10 -6.31 -32.92 2.50
N THR A 11 -7.24 -33.87 2.60
CA THR A 11 -7.05 -35.24 2.13
C THR A 11 -7.25 -35.34 0.62
N VAL A 12 -6.16 -35.44 -0.12
CA VAL A 12 -6.15 -35.89 -1.52
C VAL A 12 -6.09 -37.42 -1.53
N ILE A 13 -7.19 -38.08 -1.86
CA ILE A 13 -7.23 -39.54 -2.05
C ILE A 13 -6.86 -39.81 -3.51
N ALA A 14 -5.58 -40.12 -3.76
CA ALA A 14 -5.13 -40.74 -5.00
C ALA A 14 -4.39 -42.03 -4.64
N SER A 15 -4.97 -43.15 -5.06
CA SER A 15 -4.44 -44.50 -4.90
C SER A 15 -3.10 -44.69 -5.61
N GLY A 16 -2.10 -45.22 -4.90
CA GLY A 16 -0.91 -45.87 -5.47
C GLY A 16 0.43 -45.29 -5.00
N ASP A 17 1.07 -45.98 -4.04
CA ASP A 17 2.52 -46.03 -3.77
C ASP A 17 3.39 -44.76 -3.97
N ALA A 18 2.92 -43.60 -3.49
CA ALA A 18 3.78 -42.45 -3.28
C ALA A 18 3.88 -42.18 -1.78
N ALA A 19 5.04 -42.44 -1.19
CA ALA A 19 5.39 -41.93 0.13
C ALA A 19 5.22 -40.40 0.11
N GLN A 20 4.05 -39.94 0.56
CA GLN A 20 3.69 -38.54 0.68
C GLN A 20 4.60 -37.93 1.73
N LYS A 21 5.76 -37.44 1.28
CA LYS A 21 6.58 -36.52 2.06
C LYS A 21 5.80 -35.23 2.14
N CYS A 22 4.97 -35.09 3.17
CA CYS A 22 4.45 -33.80 3.57
C CYS A 22 5.66 -32.93 3.92
N GLN A 23 6.10 -32.11 2.96
CA GLN A 23 7.04 -31.05 3.24
C GLN A 23 6.32 -30.07 4.15
N GLU A 24 6.90 -29.83 5.32
CA GLU A 24 6.43 -28.81 6.24
C GLU A 24 6.56 -27.45 5.53
N VAL A 25 5.44 -26.85 5.14
CA VAL A 25 5.42 -25.47 4.65
C VAL A 25 5.42 -24.60 5.90
N THR A 26 6.61 -24.16 6.32
CA THR A 26 6.85 -23.44 7.58
C THR A 26 6.15 -22.09 7.66
N ASP A 27 5.81 -21.50 6.51
CA ASP A 27 4.99 -20.31 6.39
C ASP A 27 4.28 -20.29 5.02
N PRO A 28 2.93 -20.44 4.97
CA PRO A 28 2.17 -20.42 3.72
C PRO A 28 2.17 -19.04 3.03
N CYS A 29 2.59 -17.97 3.73
CA CYS A 29 2.65 -16.61 3.19
C CYS A 29 4.02 -16.25 2.61
N ALA A 30 5.04 -17.10 2.75
CA ALA A 30 6.40 -16.76 2.36
C ALA A 30 6.52 -16.45 0.86
N SER A 31 5.92 -17.27 0.00
CA SER A 31 5.95 -17.05 -1.46
C SER A 31 5.17 -15.80 -1.87
N VAL A 32 3.97 -15.62 -1.33
CA VAL A 32 3.12 -14.44 -1.63
C VAL A 32 3.84 -13.15 -1.25
N ARG A 33 4.51 -13.12 -0.09
CA ARG A 33 5.30 -11.95 0.35
C ARG A 33 6.53 -11.73 -0.52
N ALA A 34 7.22 -12.80 -0.93
CA ALA A 34 8.38 -12.69 -1.82
C ALA A 34 7.99 -12.12 -3.19
N ASP A 35 6.88 -12.59 -3.75
CA ASP A 35 6.39 -12.12 -5.05
C ASP A 35 5.82 -10.69 -4.98
N ALA A 36 5.26 -10.29 -3.83
CA ALA A 36 4.76 -8.94 -3.59
C ALA A 36 5.86 -7.91 -3.28
N ALA A 37 7.02 -8.34 -2.77
CA ALA A 37 8.13 -7.47 -2.40
C ALA A 37 8.52 -6.43 -3.47
N PRO A 38 8.75 -6.80 -4.75
CA PRO A 38 9.08 -5.81 -5.79
C PRO A 38 7.94 -4.81 -6.07
N ILE A 39 6.67 -5.19 -5.86
CA ILE A 39 5.53 -4.28 -6.01
C ILE A 39 5.58 -3.21 -4.91
N TYR A 40 5.82 -3.62 -3.66
CA TYR A 40 5.96 -2.68 -2.55
C TYR A 40 7.21 -1.81 -2.67
N GLU A 41 8.34 -2.35 -3.12
CA GLU A 41 9.55 -1.57 -3.37
C GLU A 41 9.29 -0.47 -4.39
N ASN A 42 8.66 -0.82 -5.52
CA ASN A 42 8.29 0.17 -6.54
C ASN A 42 7.32 1.23 -6.00
N ALA A 43 6.31 0.81 -5.24
CA ALA A 43 5.36 1.73 -4.63
C ALA A 43 6.03 2.71 -3.65
N ASN A 44 6.89 2.21 -2.76
CA ASN A 44 7.64 3.04 -1.80
C ASN A 44 8.58 4.02 -2.50
N ASN A 45 9.29 3.57 -3.55
CA ASN A 45 10.13 4.47 -4.34
C ASN A 45 9.29 5.56 -5.02
N GLY A 46 8.14 5.20 -5.59
CA GLY A 46 7.22 6.18 -6.18
C GLY A 46 6.68 7.19 -5.18
N LEU A 47 6.34 6.75 -3.96
CA LEU A 47 5.91 7.65 -2.88
C LEU A 47 7.02 8.61 -2.48
N LYS A 48 8.25 8.11 -2.31
CA LYS A 48 9.41 8.92 -1.97
C LYS A 48 9.75 9.95 -3.06
N ASP A 49 9.75 9.52 -4.33
CA ASP A 49 10.00 10.42 -5.45
C ASP A 49 8.92 11.51 -5.53
N ALA A 50 7.66 11.18 -5.21
CA ALA A 50 6.58 12.16 -5.14
C ALA A 50 6.75 13.13 -3.96
N GLU A 51 7.10 12.62 -2.78
CA GLU A 51 7.43 13.43 -1.59
C GLU A 51 8.52 14.46 -1.93
N GLU A 52 9.67 14.01 -2.42
CA GLU A 52 10.82 14.89 -2.73
C GLU A 52 10.44 16.00 -3.73
N ARG A 53 9.68 15.67 -4.79
CA ARG A 53 9.23 16.68 -5.78
C ARG A 53 8.22 17.65 -5.18
N CYS A 54 7.37 17.19 -4.28
CA CYS A 54 6.31 17.98 -3.68
C CYS A 54 6.83 18.92 -2.60
N GLU A 55 7.72 18.43 -1.75
CA GLU A 55 8.44 19.24 -0.77
C GLU A 55 9.18 20.37 -1.47
N ALA A 56 9.96 20.08 -2.51
CA ALA A 56 10.68 21.11 -3.25
C ALA A 56 9.77 22.21 -3.85
N GLN A 57 8.60 21.83 -4.38
CA GLN A 57 7.63 22.78 -4.92
C GLN A 57 7.00 23.65 -3.82
N LEU A 58 6.58 23.03 -2.72
CA LEU A 58 5.97 23.75 -1.60
C LEU A 58 7.00 24.65 -0.91
N GLU A 59 8.22 24.19 -0.72
CA GLU A 59 9.30 24.97 -0.12
C GLU A 59 9.63 26.23 -0.92
N ALA A 60 9.58 26.15 -2.25
CA ALA A 60 9.79 27.29 -3.16
C ALA A 60 8.70 28.37 -3.07
N VAL A 61 7.52 28.06 -2.53
CA VAL A 61 6.45 29.05 -2.33
C VAL A 61 6.82 30.01 -1.22
N GLU A 62 6.80 31.31 -1.53
CA GLU A 62 7.03 32.36 -0.54
C GLU A 62 5.82 32.51 0.41
N PRO A 63 6.06 32.57 1.74
CA PRO A 63 5.00 32.79 2.71
C PRO A 63 4.29 34.12 2.50
N ARG A 64 2.95 34.10 2.52
CA ARG A 64 2.08 35.27 2.29
C ARG A 64 0.87 35.21 3.23
N PRO A 65 0.14 36.33 3.43
CA PRO A 65 -1.05 36.33 4.28
C PRO A 65 -2.06 35.27 3.84
N ALA A 66 -2.71 34.59 4.78
CA ALA A 66 -3.74 33.59 4.47
C ALA A 66 -4.90 34.12 3.58
N SER A 67 -5.12 35.44 3.58
CA SER A 67 -6.12 36.11 2.73
C SER A 67 -5.69 36.30 1.27
N ASP A 68 -4.42 36.01 0.92
CA ASP A 68 -3.93 36.12 -0.45
C ASP A 68 -4.53 35.01 -1.32
N GLY A 69 -5.42 35.41 -2.23
CA GLY A 69 -6.07 34.48 -3.16
C GLY A 69 -5.09 33.79 -4.12
N ALA A 70 -4.00 34.46 -4.51
CA ALA A 70 -3.00 33.89 -5.41
C ALA A 70 -2.16 32.82 -4.69
N LEU A 71 -1.78 33.05 -3.42
CA LEU A 71 -1.13 32.04 -2.60
C LEU A 71 -2.00 30.78 -2.50
N ASN A 72 -3.27 30.95 -2.15
CA ASN A 72 -4.17 29.81 -1.94
C ASN A 72 -4.38 28.99 -3.23
N GLU A 73 -4.46 29.65 -4.38
CA GLU A 73 -4.60 28.98 -5.68
C GLU A 73 -3.33 28.21 -6.08
N GLU A 74 -2.15 28.80 -5.83
CA GLU A 74 -0.86 28.15 -6.05
C GLU A 74 -0.70 26.91 -5.18
N LEU A 75 -0.91 27.04 -3.86
CA LEU A 75 -0.84 25.92 -2.92
C LEU A 75 -1.86 24.82 -3.25
N ARG A 76 -3.09 25.20 -3.67
CA ARG A 76 -4.12 24.25 -4.11
C ARG A 76 -3.64 23.46 -5.34
N THR A 77 -3.03 24.13 -6.30
CA THR A 77 -2.54 23.51 -7.54
C THR A 77 -1.42 22.51 -7.24
N ILE A 78 -0.43 22.91 -6.44
CA ILE A 78 0.66 22.03 -6.00
C ILE A 78 0.09 20.83 -5.24
N SER A 79 -0.81 21.07 -4.28
CA SER A 79 -1.41 20.00 -3.46
C SER A 79 -2.17 18.98 -4.30
N GLN A 80 -2.92 19.43 -5.32
CA GLN A 80 -3.64 18.53 -6.23
C GLN A 80 -2.69 17.65 -7.04
N GLN A 81 -1.60 18.23 -7.55
CA GLN A 81 -0.60 17.48 -8.28
C GLN A 81 0.09 16.45 -7.37
N CYS A 82 0.46 16.84 -6.16
CA CYS A 82 1.07 15.95 -5.18
C CYS A 82 0.16 14.79 -4.77
N GLN A 83 -1.12 15.08 -4.53
CA GLN A 83 -2.10 14.04 -4.24
C GLN A 83 -2.27 13.07 -5.41
N ALA A 84 -2.26 13.57 -6.65
CA ALA A 84 -2.33 12.72 -7.84
C ALA A 84 -1.10 11.80 -7.95
N ASP A 85 0.11 12.34 -7.77
CA ASP A 85 1.36 11.57 -7.83
C ASP A 85 1.39 10.45 -6.77
N LEU A 86 1.08 10.78 -5.51
CA LEU A 86 1.03 9.80 -4.43
C LEU A 86 -0.06 8.73 -4.67
N SER A 87 -1.23 9.16 -5.13
CA SER A 87 -2.35 8.26 -5.43
C SER A 87 -2.03 7.30 -6.60
N ASN A 88 -1.28 7.75 -7.60
CA ASN A 88 -0.85 6.91 -8.72
C ASN A 88 0.04 5.76 -8.25
N SER A 89 0.98 6.01 -7.34
CA SER A 89 1.82 4.95 -6.75
C SER A 89 1.00 3.93 -5.96
N MET A 90 0.01 4.40 -5.17
CA MET A 90 -0.89 3.51 -4.43
C MET A 90 -1.79 2.68 -5.34
N GLN A 91 -2.37 3.30 -6.38
CA GLN A 91 -3.21 2.59 -7.35
C GLN A 91 -2.41 1.55 -8.13
N TYR A 92 -1.19 1.89 -8.56
CA TYR A 92 -0.30 0.94 -9.20
C TYR A 92 -0.03 -0.27 -8.30
N ALA A 93 0.31 -0.03 -7.03
CA ALA A 93 0.53 -1.10 -6.06
C ALA A 93 -0.71 -1.99 -5.91
N ALA A 94 -1.87 -1.39 -5.65
CA ALA A 94 -3.11 -2.11 -5.44
C ALA A 94 -3.48 -3.00 -6.65
N THR A 95 -3.41 -2.46 -7.87
CA THR A 95 -3.73 -3.24 -9.08
C THR A 95 -2.77 -4.42 -9.27
N ASN A 96 -1.46 -4.22 -9.08
CA ASN A 96 -0.50 -5.32 -9.22
C ASN A 96 -0.66 -6.39 -8.13
N LEU A 97 -0.94 -5.97 -6.89
CA LEU A 97 -1.26 -6.90 -5.80
C LEU A 97 -2.56 -7.67 -6.06
N GLY A 98 -3.57 -7.02 -6.65
CA GLY A 98 -4.79 -7.67 -7.11
C GLY A 98 -4.53 -8.78 -8.12
N GLY A 99 -3.69 -8.52 -9.12
CA GLY A 99 -3.25 -9.54 -10.07
C GLY A 99 -2.48 -10.68 -9.40
N LEU A 100 -1.60 -10.37 -8.45
CA LEU A 100 -0.80 -11.33 -7.69
C LEU A 100 -1.69 -12.31 -6.88
N VAL A 101 -2.74 -11.80 -6.22
CA VAL A 101 -3.66 -12.63 -5.43
C VAL A 101 -4.82 -13.21 -6.26
N GLY A 102 -4.81 -13.02 -7.58
CA GLY A 102 -5.78 -13.61 -8.50
C GLY A 102 -7.17 -12.97 -8.49
N LEU A 103 -7.28 -11.67 -8.19
CA LEU A 103 -8.54 -10.93 -8.38
C LEU A 103 -8.79 -10.61 -9.85
N ASP A 104 -10.06 -10.67 -10.25
CA ASP A 104 -10.55 -10.27 -11.56
C ASP A 104 -11.84 -9.44 -11.40
N PRO A 105 -11.82 -8.10 -11.61
CA PRO A 105 -10.69 -7.33 -12.09
C PRO A 105 -9.67 -7.02 -10.96
N PRO A 106 -8.36 -6.91 -11.27
CA PRO A 106 -7.30 -6.71 -10.28
C PRO A 106 -7.45 -5.41 -9.47
N GLU A 107 -8.06 -4.37 -10.04
CA GLU A 107 -8.34 -3.09 -9.39
C GLU A 107 -9.26 -3.23 -8.16
N SER A 108 -10.01 -4.34 -8.08
CA SER A 108 -10.85 -4.66 -6.91
C SER A 108 -10.04 -4.76 -5.62
N TYR A 109 -8.71 -4.96 -5.72
CA TYR A 109 -7.84 -4.99 -4.56
C TYR A 109 -7.85 -3.68 -3.78
N VAL A 110 -8.14 -2.52 -4.41
CA VAL A 110 -8.25 -1.23 -3.71
C VAL A 110 -9.26 -1.30 -2.56
N GLY A 111 -10.38 -2.01 -2.76
CA GLY A 111 -11.40 -2.19 -1.72
C GLY A 111 -10.94 -3.10 -0.58
N ILE A 112 -10.01 -4.03 -0.85
CA ILE A 112 -9.44 -4.95 0.14
C ILE A 112 -8.23 -4.31 0.85
N PHE A 113 -7.51 -3.44 0.15
CA PHE A 113 -6.30 -2.76 0.62
C PHE A 113 -6.52 -2.03 1.94
N LEU A 114 -7.73 -1.50 2.15
CA LEU A 114 -8.10 -0.77 3.36
C LEU A 114 -8.69 -1.64 4.48
N GLN A 115 -8.88 -2.94 4.25
CA GLN A 115 -9.48 -3.86 5.21
C GLN A 115 -8.40 -4.50 6.10
N THR A 116 -8.64 -4.51 7.41
CA THR A 116 -7.76 -5.16 8.41
C THR A 116 -8.02 -6.67 8.52
N GLU A 117 -9.23 -7.11 8.20
CA GLU A 117 -9.61 -8.52 8.16
C GLU A 117 -9.70 -8.97 6.71
N ARG A 118 -8.98 -10.03 6.37
CA ARG A 118 -8.86 -10.52 5.00
C ARG A 118 -8.77 -12.03 4.97
N GLU A 119 -9.15 -12.62 3.86
CA GLU A 119 -9.13 -14.06 3.63
C GLU A 119 -8.24 -14.44 2.44
N GLY A 120 -7.86 -15.71 2.38
CA GLY A 120 -7.05 -16.26 1.30
C GLY A 120 -5.65 -15.63 1.22
N MET A 121 -5.13 -15.51 -0.01
CA MET A 121 -3.77 -14.98 -0.24
C MET A 121 -3.63 -13.50 0.17
N SER A 122 -4.73 -12.74 0.17
CA SER A 122 -4.69 -11.32 0.56
C SER A 122 -4.41 -11.11 2.05
N ALA A 123 -4.69 -12.12 2.90
CA ALA A 123 -4.37 -12.10 4.33
C ALA A 123 -2.85 -12.06 4.58
N CYS A 124 -2.05 -12.60 3.67
CA CYS A 124 -0.58 -12.61 3.76
C CYS A 124 0.07 -11.23 3.58
N LEU A 125 -0.71 -10.22 3.18
CA LEU A 125 -0.23 -8.91 2.75
C LEU A 125 -0.66 -7.77 3.68
N VAL A 126 -1.51 -8.05 4.68
CA VAL A 126 -2.15 -7.03 5.55
C VAL A 126 -1.12 -6.13 6.24
N GLU A 127 -0.06 -6.70 6.81
CA GLU A 127 0.96 -5.92 7.53
C GLU A 127 1.70 -4.96 6.59
N THR A 128 2.10 -5.42 5.41
CA THR A 128 2.84 -4.60 4.45
C THR A 128 1.95 -3.55 3.78
N ASP A 129 0.68 -3.87 3.51
CA ASP A 129 -0.30 -2.89 3.05
C ASP A 129 -0.52 -1.78 4.08
N SER A 130 -0.63 -2.16 5.36
CA SER A 130 -0.76 -1.19 6.45
C SER A 130 0.47 -0.29 6.55
N ALA A 131 1.68 -0.85 6.37
CA ALA A 131 2.92 -0.07 6.34
C ALA A 131 2.93 0.92 5.16
N LEU A 132 2.58 0.48 3.95
CA LEU A 132 2.52 1.34 2.77
C LEU A 132 1.49 2.47 2.94
N LEU A 133 0.31 2.15 3.48
CA LEU A 133 -0.72 3.14 3.79
C LEU A 133 -0.25 4.16 4.83
N THR A 134 0.47 3.71 5.85
CA THR A 134 1.04 4.59 6.87
C THR A 134 2.07 5.53 6.26
N SER A 135 2.94 5.04 5.36
CA SER A 135 3.88 5.89 4.63
C SER A 135 3.15 6.94 3.79
N TYR A 136 2.15 6.54 3.01
CA TYR A 136 1.32 7.47 2.22
C TYR A 136 0.70 8.56 3.10
N GLN A 137 0.09 8.19 4.23
CA GLN A 137 -0.55 9.14 5.15
C GLN A 137 0.47 10.08 5.79
N SER A 138 1.63 9.56 6.19
CA SER A 138 2.70 10.37 6.79
C SER A 138 3.21 11.42 5.81
N ILE A 139 3.47 11.03 4.56
CA ILE A 139 3.91 11.96 3.50
C ILE A 139 2.84 13.02 3.27
N PHE A 140 1.59 12.60 3.08
CA PHE A 140 0.48 13.52 2.85
C PHE A 140 0.35 14.58 3.96
N LEU A 141 0.41 14.16 5.23
CA LEU A 141 0.35 15.08 6.37
C LEU A 141 1.57 16.01 6.45
N SER A 142 2.76 15.52 6.09
CA SER A 142 3.98 16.36 6.00
C SER A 142 3.80 17.47 4.96
N LEU A 143 3.32 17.12 3.76
CA LEU A 143 3.08 18.08 2.69
C LEU A 143 2.00 19.10 3.05
N GLU A 144 0.91 18.68 3.71
CA GLU A 144 -0.11 19.60 4.22
C GLU A 144 0.46 20.58 5.25
N ALA A 145 1.32 20.10 6.16
CA ALA A 145 1.97 20.95 7.15
C ALA A 145 2.91 21.99 6.50
N ILE A 146 3.68 21.59 5.47
CA ILE A 146 4.51 22.54 4.72
C ILE A 146 3.62 23.58 4.03
N ALA A 147 2.54 23.15 3.35
CA ALA A 147 1.63 24.07 2.67
C ALA A 147 1.00 25.07 3.66
N GLU A 148 0.59 24.61 4.84
CA GLU A 148 0.03 25.47 5.88
C GLU A 148 1.05 26.46 6.43
N SER A 149 2.32 26.06 6.56
CA SER A 149 3.39 26.97 7.00
C SER A 149 3.61 28.17 6.07
N LYS A 150 3.08 28.12 4.83
CA LYS A 150 3.15 29.23 3.87
C LYS A 150 2.06 30.28 4.08
N ARG A 151 1.06 30.00 4.92
CA ARG A 151 -0.02 30.94 5.28
C ARG A 151 0.34 31.65 6.58
N LEU A 152 0.59 32.96 6.49
CA LEU A 152 0.86 33.85 7.64
C LEU A 152 -0.41 34.48 8.22
#